data_AF-A0A1I4SGP2-F1
#
_entry.id   AF-A0A1I4SGP2-F1
#
_cell.length_a   1.000
_cell.length_b   1.000
_cell.length_c   1.000
_cell.angle_alpha   90.00
_cell.angle_beta   90.00
_cell.angle_gamma   90.00
#
_symmetry.space_group_name_H-M   'P 1'
#
loop_
_entity.id
_entity.type
_entity.pdbx_description
1 polymer ?
#
loop_
_entity_poly.entity_id
_entity_poly.type
_entity_poly.pdbx_seq_one_letter_code
_entity_poly.pdbx_strand_id
1 'polypeptide(L)'
;MEDWKIREDAFLGKVTAGATHELRNVLAIIGESAGLVEDIIRLRGPDGRIESKLALVKEQIARGQLILGALNRYAHSADHPVETLDLKQSIEDMIVLSRRFLRQKNIDCLIDRADQVVVRTCPVKWNMIHFALLMSYADDLPSGTVIRIACNREDKGATVTFRSTPEEKVRFASLSGLLEDSSFRRVMDEIGVRAEIKEGVRTGTCEIGG
;
A
#
# COMPACT_ATOMS: atom_id res chain seq x y z
N MET A 1 30.17 -7.80 6.35
CA MET A 1 29.71 -8.45 5.10
C MET A 1 28.44 -7.69 4.71
N GLU A 2 28.24 -7.29 3.45
CA GLU A 2 27.01 -6.55 3.12
C GLU A 2 25.79 -7.47 3.32
N ASP A 3 24.87 -7.08 4.21
CA ASP A 3 23.77 -7.93 4.71
C ASP A 3 22.85 -8.50 3.62
N TRP A 4 22.73 -7.82 2.47
CA TRP A 4 21.93 -8.29 1.33
C TRP A 4 22.46 -9.57 0.68
N LYS A 5 23.72 -9.96 0.91
CA LYS A 5 24.31 -11.16 0.31
C LYS A 5 23.84 -12.47 0.96
N ILE A 6 23.17 -12.38 2.11
CA ILE A 6 22.77 -13.56 2.91
C ILE A 6 21.31 -13.49 3.40
N ARG A 7 20.59 -12.39 3.14
CA ARG A 7 19.18 -12.24 3.49
C ARG A 7 18.33 -12.04 2.23
N GLU A 8 17.32 -12.88 2.06
CA GLU A 8 16.44 -12.87 0.88
C GLU A 8 15.64 -11.56 0.74
N ASP A 9 15.11 -11.03 1.85
CA ASP A 9 14.37 -9.77 1.89
C ASP A 9 15.23 -8.58 1.44
N ALA A 10 16.46 -8.48 1.97
CA ALA A 10 17.38 -7.42 1.62
C ALA A 10 17.90 -7.53 0.18
N PHE A 11 18.10 -8.75 -0.34
CA PHE A 11 18.42 -8.97 -1.76
C PHE A 11 17.29 -8.49 -2.67
N LEU A 12 16.05 -8.92 -2.40
CA LEU A 12 14.87 -8.52 -3.16
C LEU A 12 14.65 -7.01 -3.10
N GLY A 13 14.81 -6.41 -1.92
CA GLY A 13 14.78 -4.96 -1.71
C GLY A 13 15.81 -4.24 -2.59
N LYS A 14 17.07 -4.67 -2.55
CA LYS A 14 18.15 -4.05 -3.34
C LYS A 14 17.90 -4.10 -4.85
N VAL A 15 17.51 -5.25 -5.39
CA VAL A 15 17.20 -5.39 -6.83
C VAL A 15 15.99 -4.55 -7.22
N THR A 16 14.94 -4.55 -6.39
CA THR A 16 13.71 -3.81 -6.64
C THR A 16 13.94 -2.29 -6.58
N ALA A 17 14.72 -1.81 -5.62
CA ALA A 17 15.06 -0.39 -5.49
C ALA A 17 15.83 0.12 -6.74
N GLY A 18 16.83 -0.65 -7.19
CA GLY A 18 17.58 -0.32 -8.41
C GLY A 18 16.67 -0.25 -9.65
N ALA A 19 15.89 -1.30 -9.90
CA ALA A 19 15.00 -1.37 -11.06
C ALA A 19 13.91 -0.28 -11.04
N THR A 20 13.32 0.00 -9.88
CA THR A 20 12.27 1.04 -9.76
C THR A 20 12.82 2.45 -9.94
N HIS A 21 14.05 2.73 -9.51
CA HIS A 21 14.73 3.99 -9.77
C HIS A 21 14.93 4.23 -11.28
N GLU A 22 15.43 3.23 -12.00
CA GLU A 22 15.61 3.33 -13.46
C GLU A 22 14.28 3.52 -14.20
N LEU A 23 13.23 2.77 -13.83
CA LEU A 23 11.91 2.92 -14.42
C LEU A 23 11.31 4.31 -14.15
N ARG A 24 11.57 4.89 -12.97
CA ARG A 24 11.12 6.26 -12.66
C ARG A 24 11.74 7.27 -13.60
N ASN A 25 13.03 7.11 -13.92
CA ASN A 25 13.74 7.96 -14.88
C ASN A 25 13.16 7.81 -16.29
N VAL A 26 12.88 6.58 -16.73
CA VAL A 26 12.22 6.33 -18.03
C VAL A 26 10.87 7.06 -18.11
N LEU A 27 10.03 6.94 -17.08
CA LEU A 27 8.73 7.64 -17.04
C LEU A 27 8.88 9.16 -17.03
N ALA A 28 9.89 9.71 -16.35
CA ALA A 28 10.16 11.15 -16.34
C ALA A 28 10.50 11.67 -17.75
N ILE A 29 11.36 10.96 -18.50
CA ILE A 29 11.73 11.31 -19.88
C ILE A 29 10.51 11.26 -20.82
N ILE A 30 9.67 10.22 -20.69
CA ILE A 30 8.42 10.13 -21.45
C ILE A 30 7.48 11.30 -21.08
N GLY A 31 7.43 11.69 -19.80
CA GLY A 31 6.64 12.81 -19.32
C GLY A 31 7.07 14.16 -19.91
N GLU A 32 8.38 14.40 -19.97
CA GLU A 32 8.97 15.58 -20.62
C GLU A 32 8.63 15.61 -22.12
N SER A 33 8.81 14.48 -22.81
CA SER A 33 8.46 14.35 -24.23
C SER A 33 6.98 14.62 -24.48
N ALA A 34 6.09 14.13 -23.61
CA ALA A 34 4.66 14.42 -23.67
C ALA A 34 4.33 15.90 -23.39
N GLY A 35 5.13 16.58 -22.55
CA GLY A 35 5.08 18.03 -22.37
C GLY A 35 5.34 18.78 -23.67
N LEU A 36 6.44 18.46 -24.33
CA LEU A 36 6.84 19.10 -25.59
C LEU A 36 5.80 18.91 -26.70
N VAL A 37 5.19 17.72 -26.80
CA VAL A 37 4.11 17.46 -27.76
C VAL A 37 2.88 18.34 -27.46
N GLU A 38 2.55 18.56 -26.19
CA GLU A 38 1.44 19.44 -25.81
C GLU A 38 1.70 20.88 -26.26
N ASP A 39 2.92 21.37 -26.04
CA ASP A 39 3.32 22.73 -26.43
C ASP A 39 3.25 22.91 -27.96
N ILE A 40 3.66 21.91 -28.74
CA ILE A 40 3.56 21.93 -30.21
C ILE A 40 2.10 22.01 -30.67
N ILE A 41 1.19 21.26 -30.06
CA ILE A 41 -0.24 21.27 -30.40
C ILE A 41 -0.84 22.65 -30.13
N ARG A 42 -0.53 23.23 -28.96
CA ARG A 42 -0.97 24.59 -28.60
C ARG A 42 -0.53 25.65 -29.61
N LEU A 43 0.66 25.48 -30.21
CA LEU A 43 1.18 26.38 -31.25
C LEU A 43 0.58 26.15 -32.64
N ARG A 44 0.26 24.90 -33.01
CA ARG A 44 -0.22 24.55 -34.36
C ARG A 44 -1.74 24.60 -34.53
N GLY A 45 -2.48 24.65 -33.44
CA GLY A 45 -3.93 24.63 -33.43
C GLY A 45 -4.45 23.36 -32.72
N PRO A 46 -5.43 23.49 -31.83
CA PRO A 46 -5.89 22.38 -31.00
C PRO A 46 -6.50 21.26 -31.84
N ASP A 47 -6.11 20.03 -31.54
CA ASP A 47 -6.74 18.80 -32.02
C ASP A 47 -7.23 18.02 -30.80
N GLY A 48 -8.53 18.10 -30.52
CA GLY A 48 -9.13 17.48 -29.33
C GLY A 48 -8.93 15.96 -29.24
N ARG A 49 -8.70 15.27 -30.37
CA ARG A 49 -8.39 13.83 -30.34
C ARG A 49 -6.95 13.59 -29.88
N ILE A 50 -6.00 14.40 -30.30
CA ILE A 50 -4.60 14.27 -29.87
C ILE A 50 -4.45 14.72 -28.42
N GLU A 51 -5.07 15.83 -28.05
CA GLU A 51 -5.05 16.37 -26.67
C GLU A 51 -5.61 15.36 -25.67
N SER A 52 -6.76 14.73 -25.98
CA SER A 52 -7.34 13.71 -25.10
C SER A 52 -6.44 12.48 -24.94
N LYS A 53 -5.75 12.03 -26.00
CA LYS A 53 -4.79 10.92 -25.91
C LYS A 53 -3.54 11.29 -25.12
N LEU A 54 -3.06 12.52 -25.29
CA LEU A 54 -1.90 13.03 -24.56
C LEU A 54 -2.19 13.17 -23.06
N ALA A 55 -3.39 13.65 -22.71
CA ALA A 55 -3.87 13.70 -21.33
C ALA A 55 -3.88 12.30 -20.69
N LEU A 56 -4.38 11.28 -21.41
CA LEU A 56 -4.35 9.89 -20.94
C LEU A 56 -2.92 9.36 -20.73
N VAL A 57 -1.98 9.69 -21.62
CA VAL A 57 -0.57 9.31 -21.47
C VAL A 57 0.02 9.93 -20.20
N LYS A 58 -0.20 11.23 -19.98
CA LYS A 58 0.27 11.93 -18.78
C LYS A 58 -0.32 11.34 -17.50
N GLU A 59 -1.61 10.98 -17.52
CA GLU A 59 -2.25 10.29 -16.40
C GLU A 59 -1.60 8.93 -16.11
N GLN A 60 -1.29 8.12 -17.13
CA GLN A 60 -0.62 6.83 -16.93
C GLN A 60 0.82 7.00 -16.43
N ILE A 61 1.54 8.04 -16.87
CA ILE A 61 2.89 8.36 -16.38
C ILE A 61 2.84 8.73 -14.90
N ALA A 62 1.95 9.65 -14.51
CA ALA A 62 1.76 10.05 -13.12
C ALA A 62 1.38 8.84 -12.24
N ARG A 63 0.46 8.01 -12.72
CA ARG A 63 0.11 6.75 -12.05
C ARG A 63 1.30 5.82 -11.89
N GLY A 64 2.11 5.64 -12.94
CA GLY A 64 3.31 4.82 -12.92
C GLY A 64 4.34 5.33 -11.89
N GLN A 65 4.55 6.65 -11.83
CA GLN A 65 5.45 7.27 -10.85
C GLN A 65 4.99 7.04 -9.41
N LEU A 66 3.67 7.11 -9.14
CA LEU A 66 3.12 6.80 -7.81
C LEU A 66 3.39 5.34 -7.40
N ILE A 67 3.13 4.39 -8.31
CA ILE A 67 3.37 2.95 -8.05
C ILE A 67 4.85 2.67 -7.83
N LEU A 68 5.73 3.20 -8.68
CA LEU A 68 7.18 3.04 -8.53
C LEU A 68 7.72 3.75 -7.29
N GLY A 69 7.08 4.84 -6.85
CA GLY A 69 7.40 5.51 -5.59
C GLY A 69 7.11 4.62 -4.38
N ALA A 70 5.89 4.08 -4.30
CA ALA A 70 5.49 3.17 -3.24
C ALA A 70 6.32 1.88 -3.24
N LEU A 71 6.58 1.30 -4.41
CA LEU A 71 7.38 0.08 -4.53
C LEU A 71 8.84 0.31 -4.12
N ASN A 72 9.42 1.46 -4.48
CA ASN A 72 10.79 1.80 -4.06
C ASN A 72 10.90 2.00 -2.55
N ARG A 73 9.91 2.64 -1.90
CA ARG A 73 9.87 2.76 -0.44
C ARG A 73 9.73 1.40 0.23
N TYR A 74 8.89 0.52 -0.30
CA TYR A 74 8.80 -0.87 0.17
C TYR A 74 10.14 -1.60 0.00
N ALA A 75 10.82 -1.42 -1.12
CA ALA A 75 12.11 -2.07 -1.38
C ALA A 75 13.21 -1.64 -0.39
N HIS A 76 13.28 -0.34 -0.08
CA HIS A 76 14.19 0.19 0.94
C HIS A 76 13.86 -0.27 2.36
N SER A 77 12.61 -0.62 2.63
CA SER A 77 12.18 -1.10 3.95
C SER A 77 12.85 -2.41 4.38
N ALA A 78 13.51 -3.12 3.44
CA ALA A 78 14.31 -4.32 3.71
C ALA A 78 15.78 -4.03 4.07
N ASP A 79 16.26 -2.80 3.87
CA ASP A 79 17.64 -2.40 4.16
C ASP A 79 17.95 -2.49 5.66
N HIS A 80 16.95 -2.21 6.51
CA HIS A 80 17.08 -2.20 7.97
C HIS A 80 16.11 -3.16 8.66
N PRO A 81 16.61 -4.14 9.45
CA PRO A 81 15.74 -5.10 10.15
C PRO A 81 14.76 -4.46 11.13
N VAL A 82 15.15 -3.34 11.76
CA VAL A 82 14.31 -2.54 12.65
C VAL A 82 14.63 -1.06 12.40
N GLU A 83 13.61 -0.28 12.07
CA GLU A 83 13.73 1.16 11.86
C GLU A 83 12.46 1.90 12.30
N THR A 84 12.52 3.21 12.18
CA THR A 84 11.44 4.14 12.48
C THR A 84 10.51 4.22 11.28
N LEU A 85 9.27 3.74 11.42
CA LEU A 85 8.28 3.67 10.36
C LEU A 85 7.16 4.71 10.58
N ASP A 86 6.90 5.55 9.58
CA ASP A 86 5.68 6.36 9.51
C ASP A 86 4.52 5.50 9.03
N LEU A 87 3.58 5.21 9.94
CA LEU A 87 2.44 4.33 9.66
C LEU A 87 1.51 4.90 8.60
N LYS A 88 1.33 6.22 8.56
CA LYS A 88 0.47 6.85 7.54
C LYS A 88 1.07 6.62 6.16
N GLN A 89 2.36 6.92 5.98
CA GLN A 89 3.03 6.72 4.68
C GLN A 89 3.04 5.25 4.27
N SER A 90 3.29 4.33 5.21
CA SER A 90 3.24 2.89 4.94
C SER A 90 1.85 2.42 4.52
N ILE A 91 0.78 2.92 5.15
CA ILE A 91 -0.60 2.59 4.77
C ILE A 91 -0.93 3.12 3.36
N GLU A 92 -0.55 4.36 3.06
CA GLU A 92 -0.72 4.95 1.73
C GLU A 92 -0.03 4.13 0.64
N ASP A 93 1.22 3.74 0.88
CA ASP A 93 2.00 2.90 -0.03
C ASP A 93 1.33 1.53 -0.23
N MET A 94 0.87 0.93 0.86
CA MET A 94 0.20 -0.37 0.82
C MET A 94 -1.08 -0.32 0.00
N ILE A 95 -1.87 0.75 0.11
CA ILE A 95 -3.08 0.92 -0.70
C ILE A 95 -2.72 1.06 -2.19
N VAL A 96 -1.69 1.84 -2.52
CA VAL A 96 -1.22 2.01 -3.91
C VAL A 96 -0.80 0.66 -4.50
N LEU A 97 -0.01 -0.12 -3.76
CA LEU A 97 0.49 -1.42 -4.19
C LEU A 97 -0.62 -2.49 -4.26
N SER A 98 -1.60 -2.42 -3.36
CA SER A 98 -2.72 -3.37 -3.30
C SER A 98 -3.82 -3.09 -4.33
N ARG A 99 -3.85 -1.88 -4.92
CA ARG A 99 -4.93 -1.38 -5.77
C ARG A 99 -5.30 -2.33 -6.92
N ARG A 100 -4.31 -2.98 -7.54
CA ARG A 100 -4.57 -3.93 -8.64
C ARG A 100 -5.39 -5.13 -8.15
N PHE A 101 -5.03 -5.70 -7.00
CA PHE A 101 -5.69 -6.87 -6.44
C PHE A 101 -7.12 -6.55 -5.99
N LEU A 102 -7.30 -5.40 -5.34
CA LEU A 102 -8.62 -4.92 -4.92
C LEU A 102 -9.55 -4.65 -6.12
N ARG A 103 -9.04 -4.03 -7.19
CA ARG A 103 -9.82 -3.80 -8.42
C ARG A 103 -10.28 -5.07 -9.11
N GLN A 104 -9.52 -6.17 -9.04
CA GLN A 104 -9.95 -7.47 -9.59
C GLN A 104 -11.20 -8.01 -8.88
N LYS A 105 -11.43 -7.57 -7.64
CA LYS A 105 -12.62 -7.89 -6.83
C LYS A 105 -13.72 -6.82 -6.91
N ASN A 106 -13.52 -5.78 -7.72
CA ASN A 106 -14.37 -4.59 -7.74
C ASN A 106 -14.51 -3.95 -6.34
N ILE A 107 -13.39 -3.89 -5.61
CA ILE A 107 -13.29 -3.25 -4.29
C ILE A 107 -12.40 -2.02 -4.40
N ASP A 108 -12.84 -0.91 -3.82
CA ASP A 108 -12.03 0.29 -3.64
C ASP A 108 -11.50 0.37 -2.21
N CYS A 109 -10.40 1.10 -2.01
CA CYS A 109 -9.83 1.33 -0.69
C CYS A 109 -9.37 2.78 -0.54
N LEU A 110 -9.75 3.40 0.57
CA LEU A 110 -9.51 4.81 0.88
C LEU A 110 -9.02 4.96 2.32
N ILE A 111 -8.27 6.02 2.59
CA ILE A 111 -7.93 6.44 3.95
C ILE A 111 -8.99 7.45 4.41
N ASP A 112 -9.61 7.18 5.55
CA ASP A 112 -10.61 8.04 6.16
C ASP A 112 -9.95 9.08 7.07
N ARG A 113 -9.12 8.60 8.00
CA ARG A 113 -8.29 9.41 8.89
C ARG A 113 -7.01 8.67 9.20
N ALA A 114 -5.86 9.31 9.03
CA ALA A 114 -4.60 8.74 9.48
C ALA A 114 -3.82 9.79 10.25
N ASP A 115 -3.75 9.62 11.57
CA ASP A 115 -2.82 10.38 12.40
C ASP A 115 -1.40 10.03 11.98
N GLN A 116 -0.50 11.01 11.97
CA GLN A 116 0.90 10.75 11.73
C GLN A 116 1.49 10.11 12.98
N VAL A 117 1.71 8.80 12.94
CA VAL A 117 2.29 8.01 14.03
C VAL A 117 3.54 7.32 13.54
N VAL A 118 4.59 7.43 14.36
CA VAL A 118 5.90 6.91 14.07
C VAL A 118 6.19 5.80 15.08
N VAL A 119 6.45 4.59 14.61
CA VAL A 119 6.73 3.42 15.45
C VAL A 119 8.06 2.79 15.10
N ARG A 120 8.74 2.22 16.09
CA ARG A 120 9.98 1.47 15.87
C ARG A 120 9.65 -0.01 15.70
N THR A 121 9.79 -0.53 14.49
CA THR A 121 9.37 -1.90 14.14
C THR A 121 10.22 -2.47 12.99
N CYS A 122 9.96 -3.70 12.58
CA CYS A 122 10.44 -4.28 11.33
C CYS A 122 9.49 -3.91 10.18
N PRO A 123 9.85 -3.01 9.26
CA PRO A 123 8.96 -2.54 8.19
C PRO A 123 8.48 -3.64 7.26
N VAL A 124 9.35 -4.57 6.89
CA VAL A 124 8.98 -5.71 6.01
C VAL A 124 7.88 -6.54 6.64
N LYS A 125 8.01 -6.88 7.94
CA LYS A 125 7.00 -7.64 8.67
C LYS A 125 5.70 -6.86 8.82
N TRP A 126 5.78 -5.56 9.15
CA TRP A 126 4.60 -4.71 9.20
C TRP A 126 3.86 -4.67 7.86
N ASN A 127 4.58 -4.42 6.75
CA ASN A 127 4.00 -4.38 5.42
C ASN A 127 3.39 -5.74 5.02
N MET A 128 4.05 -6.84 5.39
CA MET A 128 3.52 -8.20 5.17
C MET A 128 2.22 -8.44 5.95
N ILE A 129 2.18 -8.10 7.24
CA ILE A 129 0.99 -8.23 8.08
C ILE A 129 -0.13 -7.35 7.56
N HIS A 130 0.15 -6.08 7.26
CA HIS A 130 -0.84 -5.15 6.75
C HIS A 130 -1.42 -5.61 5.41
N PHE A 131 -0.59 -6.06 4.48
CA PHE A 131 -1.06 -6.61 3.20
C PHE A 131 -1.95 -7.84 3.41
N ALA A 132 -1.52 -8.79 4.24
CA ALA A 132 -2.28 -10.00 4.51
C ALA A 132 -3.64 -9.69 5.15
N LEU A 133 -3.69 -8.81 6.16
CA LEU A 133 -4.93 -8.38 6.79
C LEU A 133 -5.86 -7.69 5.80
N LEU A 134 -5.34 -6.75 4.98
CA LEU A 134 -6.13 -6.05 3.97
C LEU A 134 -6.71 -7.00 2.93
N MET A 135 -5.90 -7.93 2.42
CA MET A 135 -6.33 -8.89 1.40
C MET A 135 -7.32 -9.89 1.95
N SER A 136 -7.09 -10.47 3.14
CA SER A 136 -8.03 -11.39 3.77
C SER A 136 -9.34 -10.70 4.17
N TYR A 137 -9.29 -9.43 4.59
CA TYR A 137 -10.51 -8.64 4.78
C TYR A 137 -11.25 -8.45 3.46
N ALA A 138 -10.55 -8.09 2.38
CA ALA A 138 -11.13 -7.93 1.05
C ALA A 138 -11.68 -9.24 0.45
N ASP A 139 -11.12 -10.40 0.80
CA ASP A 139 -11.58 -11.70 0.34
C ASP A 139 -12.99 -12.06 0.83
N ASP A 140 -13.37 -11.55 2.01
CA ASP A 140 -14.67 -11.79 2.61
C ASP A 140 -15.74 -10.77 2.18
N LEU A 141 -15.35 -9.67 1.52
CA LEU A 141 -16.26 -8.58 1.17
C LEU A 141 -16.94 -8.77 -0.19
N PRO A 142 -18.19 -8.30 -0.33
CA PRO A 142 -18.87 -8.34 -1.61
C PRO A 142 -18.26 -7.35 -2.61
N SER A 143 -18.45 -7.66 -3.90
CA SER A 143 -18.13 -6.74 -5.01
C SER A 143 -18.86 -5.41 -4.86
N GLY A 144 -18.19 -4.31 -5.20
CA GLY A 144 -18.71 -2.94 -5.07
C GLY A 144 -18.47 -2.30 -3.69
N THR A 145 -17.80 -3.01 -2.78
CA THR A 145 -17.47 -2.49 -1.46
C THR A 145 -16.34 -1.47 -1.51
N VAL A 146 -16.40 -0.46 -0.64
CA VAL A 146 -15.29 0.45 -0.35
C VAL A 146 -14.74 0.14 1.04
N ILE A 147 -13.46 -0.23 1.10
CA ILE A 147 -12.69 -0.35 2.35
C ILE A 147 -12.21 1.04 2.77
N ARG A 148 -12.41 1.37 4.04
CA ARG A 148 -11.97 2.63 4.66
C ARG A 148 -11.00 2.31 5.77
N ILE A 149 -9.77 2.77 5.61
CA ILE A 149 -8.70 2.58 6.60
C ILE A 149 -8.60 3.82 7.48
N ALA A 150 -8.54 3.62 8.79
CA ALA A 150 -8.20 4.66 9.74
C ALA A 150 -6.95 4.27 10.54
N CYS A 151 -6.11 5.24 10.88
CA CYS A 151 -4.96 5.08 11.77
C CYS A 151 -5.09 6.11 12.88
N ASN A 152 -5.26 5.66 14.12
CA ASN A 152 -5.38 6.53 15.29
C ASN A 152 -4.17 6.33 16.20
N ARG A 153 -3.63 7.43 16.73
CA ARG A 153 -2.58 7.39 17.73
C ARG A 153 -3.13 6.86 19.06
N GLU A 154 -2.38 5.97 19.68
CA GLU A 154 -2.62 5.47 21.03
C GLU A 154 -1.43 5.83 21.95
N ASP A 155 -1.59 5.69 23.27
CA ASP A 155 -0.56 6.05 24.25
C ASP A 155 0.77 5.29 24.05
N LYS A 156 0.72 4.05 23.56
CA LYS A 156 1.89 3.19 23.36
C LYS A 156 2.14 2.80 21.90
N GLY A 157 1.41 3.38 20.95
CA GLY A 157 1.43 2.89 19.58
C GLY A 157 0.39 3.53 18.67
N ALA A 158 -0.20 2.70 17.81
CA ALA A 158 -1.33 3.09 16.97
C ALA A 158 -2.30 1.94 16.76
N THR A 159 -3.55 2.28 16.51
CA THR A 159 -4.59 1.36 16.05
C THR A 159 -4.90 1.64 14.58
N VAL A 160 -4.70 0.64 13.71
CA VAL A 160 -5.14 0.67 12.32
C VAL A 160 -6.45 -0.10 12.18
N THR A 161 -7.47 0.53 11.60
CA THR A 161 -8.83 0.03 11.52
C THR A 161 -9.29 -0.09 10.07
N PHE A 162 -9.83 -1.24 9.67
CA PHE A 162 -10.49 -1.45 8.36
C PHE A 162 -12.01 -1.45 8.52
N ARG A 163 -12.73 -0.58 7.81
CA ARG A 163 -14.21 -0.58 7.74
C ARG A 163 -14.65 -0.82 6.31
N SER A 164 -15.85 -1.36 6.11
CA SER A 164 -16.45 -1.53 4.79
C SER A 164 -17.73 -0.71 4.64
N THR A 165 -17.93 -0.12 3.46
CA THR A 165 -19.17 0.54 3.07
C THR A 165 -19.69 -0.04 1.75
N PRO A 166 -20.97 -0.44 1.65
CA PRO A 166 -22.01 -0.39 2.69
C PRO A 166 -21.79 -1.40 3.83
N GLU A 167 -22.29 -1.07 5.02
CA GLU A 167 -22.24 -1.94 6.20
C GLU A 167 -23.29 -3.07 6.08
N GLU A 168 -22.96 -4.19 5.42
CA GLU A 168 -23.94 -5.29 5.19
C GLU A 168 -24.02 -6.29 6.37
N LYS A 169 -24.22 -7.60 6.18
CA LYS A 169 -23.84 -8.67 7.14
C LYS A 169 -22.84 -9.62 6.48
N VAL A 170 -21.57 -9.55 6.87
CA VAL A 170 -20.46 -10.33 6.29
C VAL A 170 -19.88 -11.26 7.35
N ARG A 171 -19.70 -12.52 6.98
CA ARG A 171 -18.95 -13.51 7.78
C ARG A 171 -17.50 -13.47 7.32
N PHE A 172 -16.60 -13.09 8.22
CA PHE A 172 -15.17 -12.94 7.93
C PHE A 172 -14.41 -14.27 8.04
N ALA A 173 -14.69 -15.22 7.15
CA ALA A 173 -14.08 -16.55 7.22
C ALA A 173 -12.58 -16.53 6.87
N SER A 174 -12.19 -15.79 5.83
CA SER A 174 -10.81 -15.67 5.37
C SER A 174 -9.96 -14.93 6.38
N LEU A 175 -10.46 -13.80 6.89
CA LEU A 175 -9.77 -13.03 7.93
C LEU A 175 -9.68 -13.81 9.25
N SER A 176 -10.75 -14.48 9.68
CA SER A 176 -10.70 -15.31 10.90
C SER A 176 -9.68 -16.44 10.76
N GLY A 177 -9.66 -17.13 9.62
CA GLY A 177 -8.68 -18.18 9.34
C GLY A 177 -7.24 -17.68 9.38
N LEU A 178 -6.96 -16.50 8.81
CA LEU A 178 -5.64 -15.86 8.89
C LEU A 178 -5.26 -15.55 10.35
N LEU A 179 -6.19 -15.01 11.14
CA LEU A 179 -5.96 -14.68 12.54
C LEU A 179 -5.82 -15.91 13.43
N GLU A 180 -6.27 -17.09 13.00
CA GLU A 180 -6.08 -18.38 13.68
C GLU A 180 -4.78 -19.09 13.31
N ASP A 181 -4.18 -18.74 12.16
CA ASP A 181 -2.95 -19.36 11.68
C ASP A 181 -1.76 -19.08 12.62
N SER A 182 -1.11 -20.16 13.09
CA SER A 182 -0.02 -20.07 14.05
C SER A 182 1.23 -19.40 13.49
N SER A 183 1.48 -19.53 12.18
CA SER A 183 2.63 -18.92 11.52
C SER A 183 2.43 -17.42 11.39
N PHE A 184 1.22 -17.00 11.02
CA PHE A 184 0.87 -15.58 10.95
C PHE A 184 0.89 -14.91 12.32
N ARG A 185 0.33 -15.57 13.35
CA ARG A 185 0.42 -15.10 14.75
C ARG A 185 1.85 -14.90 15.21
N ARG A 186 2.73 -15.85 14.91
CA ARG A 186 4.16 -15.75 15.25
C ARG A 186 4.80 -14.49 14.65
N VAL A 187 4.50 -14.16 13.39
CA VAL A 187 5.03 -12.93 12.77
C VAL A 187 4.48 -11.69 13.48
N MET A 188 3.19 -11.66 13.81
CA MET A 188 2.59 -10.55 14.57
C MET A 188 3.25 -10.38 15.93
N ASP A 189 3.45 -11.48 16.67
CA ASP A 189 4.10 -11.49 17.99
C ASP A 189 5.55 -10.95 17.92
N GLU A 190 6.31 -11.30 16.87
CA GLU A 190 7.69 -10.85 16.67
C GLU A 190 7.84 -9.33 16.55
N ILE A 191 6.77 -8.60 16.21
CA ILE A 191 6.75 -7.13 16.14
C ILE A 191 5.73 -6.48 17.08
N GLY A 192 5.18 -7.25 18.03
CA GLY A 192 4.21 -6.76 19.01
C GLY A 192 2.90 -6.27 18.38
N VAL A 193 2.49 -6.87 17.27
CA VAL A 193 1.22 -6.58 16.61
C VAL A 193 0.12 -7.48 17.17
N ARG A 194 -1.07 -6.91 17.41
CA ARG A 194 -2.27 -7.68 17.72
C ARG A 194 -3.39 -7.31 16.77
N ALA A 195 -4.12 -8.33 16.30
CA ALA A 195 -5.25 -8.12 15.41
C ALA A 195 -6.50 -8.87 15.87
N GLU A 196 -7.66 -8.22 15.75
CA GLU A 196 -8.96 -8.77 16.13
C GLU A 196 -10.09 -8.29 15.21
N ILE A 197 -11.20 -9.03 15.21
CA ILE A 197 -12.44 -8.68 14.50
C ILE A 197 -13.47 -8.25 15.55
N LYS A 198 -13.94 -7.00 15.50
CA LYS A 198 -15.01 -6.53 16.40
C LYS A 198 -16.38 -6.73 15.77
N GLU A 199 -17.19 -7.63 16.36
CA GLU A 199 -18.60 -7.81 16.00
C GLU A 199 -19.42 -6.57 16.42
N GLY A 200 -20.06 -5.92 15.46
CA GLY A 200 -20.88 -4.70 15.67
C GLY A 200 -20.43 -3.49 14.85
N VAL A 201 -19.13 -3.35 14.55
CA VAL A 201 -18.56 -2.25 13.72
C VAL A 201 -17.74 -2.77 12.53
N ARG A 202 -17.58 -4.09 12.37
CA ARG A 202 -16.81 -4.74 11.28
C ARG A 202 -15.42 -4.17 11.06
N THR A 203 -14.81 -3.81 12.18
CA THR A 203 -13.46 -3.28 12.21
C THR A 203 -12.49 -4.43 12.38
N GLY A 204 -11.61 -4.64 11.41
CA GLY A 204 -10.33 -5.28 11.71
C GLY A 204 -9.47 -4.23 12.40
N THR A 205 -9.07 -4.44 13.65
CA THR A 205 -8.13 -3.55 14.35
C THR A 205 -6.77 -4.21 14.40
N CYS A 206 -5.71 -3.47 14.09
CA CYS A 206 -4.33 -3.88 14.19
C CYS A 206 -3.61 -2.86 15.09
N GLU A 207 -3.19 -3.31 16.28
CA GLU A 207 -2.44 -2.50 17.23
C GLU A 207 -0.95 -2.80 17.09
N ILE A 208 -0.11 -1.77 17.04
CA ILE A 208 1.36 -1.91 17.03
C ILE A 208 1.99 -1.00 18.09
N GLY A 209 2.79 -1.60 18.98
CA GLY A 209 3.51 -0.90 20.05
C GLY A 209 3.02 -1.29 21.44
N GLY A 210 3.91 -1.96 22.19
CA GLY A 210 3.78 -2.34 23.60
C GLY A 210 5.12 -2.24 24.30
#